data_AF-A0A0C3ANA6-F1
#
_entry.id   AF-A0A0C3ANA6-F1
#
_cell.length_a   1.000
_cell.length_b   1.000
_cell.length_c   1.000
_cell.angle_alpha   90.00
_cell.angle_beta   90.00
_cell.angle_gamma   90.00
#
_symmetry.space_group_name_H-M   'P 1'
#
loop_
_entity.id
_entity.type
_entity.pdbx_description
1 polymer ?
#
loop_
_entity_poly.entity_id
_entity_poly.type
_entity_poly.pdbx_seq_one_letter_code
_entity_poly.pdbx_strand_id
1 'polypeptide(L)'
;MAMPAHGTKPGAAFKTAYQEGIYMDEFMAMMKTRMEVEIQYLDQLSKLKDSWNPKWRESGVWSLISPVLGHFEEEITRRNAFVNDFQECFPTAPQGDAEGYPYRLFENLEEAYLACSQADRDVQTPSSQFALKMWYSTFDDSNASVLPEPDLVYRRATSRQHGLIKGGNHWHSNNAEDILEKHQQRSEDVKAFIGDYLSSIVDLVADISRSCSAATSTIRSFASASFISPRHDEIGGKRSHPYMHEYEYRLYHRNGELARPLFGLAEPDTVKLVNQVLDMGILRWVPTPRVLDASAAFDLEKGYLKSSTQQLIEDTVAKYPQDEMIKLLNGLLLFTKPLIPIEATKVNQYRGGVPRRKLQGLMDSIDFEARSHVLQLMVRYLVYVTPRTFSVAMAGELVGRLFTHQRDTGSIIKDIGRKWDYERDCPFPEGVERKTDDTQMTEEVVWVGSGQPYVRKV
;
A
#
# COMPACT_ATOMS: atom_id res chain seq x y z
N MET A 1 69.03 -44.46 3.07
CA MET A 1 68.37 -45.09 1.91
C MET A 1 67.16 -44.24 1.54
N ALA A 2 67.11 -43.71 0.32
CA ALA A 2 65.93 -43.05 -0.20
C ALA A 2 64.84 -44.10 -0.46
N MET A 3 63.63 -43.88 0.06
CA MET A 3 62.48 -44.79 -0.16
C MET A 3 62.08 -44.77 -1.64
N PRO A 4 61.78 -45.93 -2.26
CA PRO A 4 61.16 -45.95 -3.59
C PRO A 4 59.79 -45.28 -3.50
N ALA A 5 59.57 -44.26 -4.33
CA ALA A 5 58.39 -43.40 -4.30
C ALA A 5 57.13 -44.02 -4.97
N HIS A 6 57.00 -45.34 -5.04
CA HIS A 6 55.93 -45.97 -5.82
C HIS A 6 55.13 -46.99 -4.99
N GLY A 7 54.07 -46.48 -4.37
CA GLY A 7 53.00 -47.25 -3.73
C GLY A 7 52.05 -46.35 -2.93
N THR A 8 50.76 -46.59 -3.01
CA THR A 8 49.74 -45.90 -2.19
C THR A 8 50.02 -46.15 -0.70
N LYS A 9 49.96 -45.12 0.16
CA LYS A 9 50.23 -45.28 1.59
C LYS A 9 49.26 -46.30 2.22
N PRO A 10 49.73 -47.20 3.12
CA PRO A 10 48.86 -48.12 3.83
C PRO A 10 47.74 -47.38 4.57
N GLY A 11 46.51 -47.88 4.45
CA GLY A 11 45.33 -47.26 5.05
C GLY A 11 44.75 -46.04 4.34
N ALA A 12 45.36 -45.56 3.24
CA ALA A 12 44.83 -44.43 2.48
C ALA A 12 43.38 -44.66 2.00
N ALA A 13 43.06 -45.86 1.51
CA ALA A 13 41.71 -46.21 1.08
C ALA A 13 40.69 -46.14 2.23
N PHE A 14 41.02 -46.65 3.43
CA PHE A 14 40.14 -46.56 4.59
C PHE A 14 39.91 -45.12 5.04
N LYS A 15 40.94 -44.27 4.96
CA LYS A 15 40.82 -42.84 5.26
C LYS A 15 39.90 -42.14 4.27
N THR A 16 40.07 -42.41 2.97
CA THR A 16 39.20 -41.87 1.92
C THR A 16 37.75 -42.29 2.12
N ALA A 17 37.48 -43.58 2.31
CA ALA A 17 36.12 -44.09 2.53
C ALA A 17 35.46 -43.44 3.77
N TYR A 18 36.20 -43.27 4.87
CA TYR A 18 35.72 -42.58 6.05
C TYR A 18 35.35 -41.11 5.77
N GLN A 19 36.23 -40.36 5.10
CA GLN A 19 35.98 -38.96 4.76
C GLN A 19 34.80 -38.79 3.81
N GLU A 20 34.71 -39.63 2.79
CA GLU A 20 33.57 -39.66 1.86
C GLU A 20 32.26 -39.98 2.59
N GLY A 21 32.30 -40.90 3.56
CA GLY A 21 31.16 -41.18 4.42
C GLY A 21 30.66 -39.95 5.18
N ILE A 22 31.56 -39.12 5.73
CA ILE A 22 31.20 -37.85 6.38
C ILE A 22 30.55 -36.89 5.38
N TYR A 23 31.12 -36.74 4.19
CA TYR A 23 30.56 -35.86 3.17
C TYR A 23 29.16 -36.29 2.71
N MET A 24 28.90 -37.60 2.64
CA MET A 24 27.56 -38.11 2.37
C MET A 24 26.57 -37.73 3.48
N ASP A 25 26.95 -37.82 4.75
CA ASP A 25 26.09 -37.40 5.87
C ASP A 25 25.77 -35.90 5.83
N GLU A 26 26.79 -35.07 5.61
CA GLU A 26 26.63 -33.62 5.47
C GLU A 26 25.67 -33.27 4.32
N PHE A 27 25.83 -33.96 3.18
CA PHE A 27 24.94 -33.78 2.03
C PHE A 27 23.50 -34.17 2.35
N MET A 28 23.27 -35.32 3.00
CA MET A 28 21.93 -35.76 3.37
C MET A 28 21.26 -34.83 4.40
N ALA A 29 22.03 -34.25 5.33
CA ALA A 29 21.55 -33.22 6.25
C ALA A 29 21.12 -31.93 5.52
N MET A 30 21.87 -31.52 4.50
CA MET A 30 21.49 -30.40 3.62
C MET A 30 20.19 -30.73 2.86
N MET A 31 20.05 -31.95 2.31
CA MET A 31 18.82 -32.38 1.62
C MET A 31 17.60 -32.37 2.55
N LYS A 32 17.76 -32.71 3.83
CA LYS A 32 16.69 -32.59 4.82
C LYS A 32 16.27 -31.12 5.02
N THR A 33 17.24 -30.23 5.16
CA THR A 33 16.98 -28.78 5.27
C THR A 33 16.27 -28.24 4.03
N ARG A 34 16.66 -28.72 2.84
CA ARG A 34 16.00 -28.36 1.58
C ARG A 34 14.50 -28.72 1.57
N MET A 35 14.11 -29.81 2.22
CA MET A 35 12.70 -30.17 2.36
C MET A 35 11.93 -29.32 3.35
N GLU A 36 12.57 -28.88 4.44
CA GLU A 36 11.96 -27.94 5.38
C GLU A 36 11.58 -26.62 4.69
N VAL A 37 12.40 -26.18 3.71
CA VAL A 37 12.08 -25.01 2.88
C VAL A 37 10.83 -25.23 2.02
N GLU A 38 10.62 -26.42 1.44
CA GLU A 38 9.39 -26.72 0.68
C GLU A 38 8.14 -26.68 1.56
N ILE A 39 8.23 -27.23 2.78
CA ILE A 39 7.13 -27.23 3.75
C ILE A 39 6.74 -25.78 4.10
N GLN A 40 7.73 -24.92 4.35
CA GLN A 40 7.49 -23.51 4.65
C GLN A 40 6.84 -22.77 3.48
N TYR A 41 7.29 -23.03 2.26
CA TYR A 41 6.68 -22.45 1.06
C TYR A 41 5.21 -22.89 0.89
N LEU A 42 4.91 -24.15 1.15
CA LEU A 42 3.56 -24.70 1.07
C LEU A 42 2.60 -24.11 2.11
N ASP A 43 3.08 -23.86 3.34
CA ASP A 43 2.34 -23.14 4.37
C ASP A 43 2.00 -21.70 3.93
N GLN A 44 2.93 -21.01 3.28
CA GLN A 44 2.70 -19.67 2.74
C GLN A 44 1.63 -19.67 1.63
N LEU A 45 1.67 -20.64 0.72
CA LEU A 45 0.65 -20.79 -0.32
C LEU A 45 -0.74 -21.10 0.28
N SER A 46 -0.80 -21.90 1.33
CA SER A 46 -2.06 -22.21 2.02
C SER A 46 -2.66 -20.96 2.69
N LYS A 47 -1.83 -20.16 3.36
CA LYS A 47 -2.25 -18.85 3.91
C LYS A 47 -2.72 -17.88 2.83
N LEU A 48 -2.07 -17.88 1.67
CA LEU A 48 -2.51 -17.10 0.52
C LEU A 48 -3.91 -17.54 0.06
N LYS A 49 -4.18 -18.84 0.01
CA LYS A 49 -5.50 -19.39 -0.31
C LYS A 49 -6.58 -18.92 0.66
N ASP A 50 -6.29 -18.90 1.95
CA ASP A 50 -7.23 -18.44 2.98
C ASP A 50 -7.57 -16.94 2.87
N SER A 51 -6.70 -16.15 2.23
CA SER A 51 -6.91 -14.72 2.02
C SER A 51 -7.82 -14.36 0.85
N TRP A 52 -8.27 -15.34 0.06
CA TRP A 52 -9.07 -15.08 -1.15
C TRP A 52 -10.45 -14.52 -0.80
N ASN A 53 -10.88 -13.49 -1.54
CA ASN A 53 -12.19 -12.90 -1.35
C ASN A 53 -13.27 -13.78 -2.01
N PRO A 54 -14.23 -14.34 -1.24
CA PRO A 54 -15.26 -15.23 -1.81
C PRO A 54 -16.18 -14.51 -2.80
N LYS A 55 -16.32 -13.18 -2.69
CA LYS A 55 -17.16 -12.36 -3.58
C LYS A 55 -16.63 -12.28 -5.01
N TRP A 56 -15.38 -12.67 -5.27
CA TRP A 56 -14.86 -12.72 -6.64
C TRP A 56 -15.65 -13.68 -7.53
N ARG A 57 -16.23 -14.75 -6.97
CA ARG A 57 -17.08 -15.70 -7.71
C ARG A 57 -18.35 -15.08 -8.27
N GLU A 58 -18.86 -14.04 -7.62
CA GLU A 58 -20.06 -13.31 -8.03
C GLU A 58 -19.73 -12.14 -8.97
N SER A 59 -18.44 -11.83 -9.13
CA SER A 59 -18.00 -10.70 -9.95
C SER A 59 -18.00 -11.04 -11.44
N GLY A 60 -18.28 -10.06 -12.30
CA GLY A 60 -18.18 -10.24 -13.75
C GLY A 60 -16.76 -10.54 -14.24
N VAL A 61 -15.73 -10.29 -13.43
CA VAL A 61 -14.32 -10.59 -13.74
C VAL A 61 -13.89 -11.98 -13.29
N TRP A 62 -14.82 -12.81 -12.81
CA TRP A 62 -14.51 -14.15 -12.29
C TRP A 62 -13.73 -15.01 -13.29
N SER A 63 -14.06 -14.96 -14.59
CA SER A 63 -13.36 -15.74 -15.62
C SER A 63 -11.91 -15.32 -15.86
N LEU A 64 -11.49 -14.13 -15.39
CA LEU A 64 -10.08 -13.70 -15.37
C LEU A 64 -9.35 -14.19 -14.11
N ILE A 65 -10.05 -14.23 -12.99
CA ILE A 65 -9.48 -14.56 -11.68
C ILE A 65 -9.38 -16.07 -11.50
N SER A 66 -10.43 -16.81 -11.86
CA SER A 66 -10.56 -18.24 -11.61
C SER A 66 -9.41 -19.09 -12.16
N PRO A 67 -8.82 -18.83 -13.34
CA PRO A 67 -7.70 -19.63 -13.84
C PRO A 67 -6.44 -19.49 -12.98
N VAL A 68 -6.18 -18.28 -12.45
CA VAL A 68 -5.04 -18.03 -11.54
C VAL A 68 -5.25 -18.74 -10.21
N LEU A 69 -6.46 -18.66 -9.65
CA LEU A 69 -6.77 -19.35 -8.39
C LEU A 69 -6.67 -20.87 -8.58
N GLY A 70 -7.22 -21.41 -9.68
CA GLY A 70 -7.10 -22.83 -10.00
C GLY A 70 -5.64 -23.29 -10.14
N HIS A 71 -4.78 -22.47 -10.74
CA HIS A 71 -3.34 -22.73 -10.80
C HIS A 71 -2.72 -22.83 -9.41
N PHE A 72 -3.03 -21.90 -8.50
CA PHE A 72 -2.54 -21.96 -7.13
C PHE A 72 -3.06 -23.18 -6.36
N GLU A 73 -4.33 -23.56 -6.54
CA GLU A 73 -4.87 -24.79 -5.94
C GLU A 73 -4.14 -26.03 -6.44
N GLU A 74 -3.84 -26.09 -7.73
CA GLU A 74 -3.10 -27.19 -8.31
C GLU A 74 -1.64 -27.20 -7.83
N GLU A 75 -0.96 -26.06 -7.77
CA GLU A 75 0.40 -25.97 -7.19
C GLU A 75 0.43 -26.47 -5.74
N ILE A 76 -0.51 -26.02 -4.90
CA ILE A 76 -0.64 -26.50 -3.51
C ILE A 76 -0.83 -28.01 -3.47
N THR A 77 -1.69 -28.55 -4.34
CA THR A 77 -1.99 -29.99 -4.38
C THR A 77 -0.76 -30.80 -4.79
N ARG A 78 -0.07 -30.39 -5.87
CA ARG A 78 1.11 -31.09 -6.40
C ARG A 78 2.29 -31.02 -5.44
N ARG A 79 2.53 -29.86 -4.82
CA ARG A 79 3.59 -29.70 -3.82
C ARG A 79 3.31 -30.46 -2.54
N ASN A 80 2.06 -30.52 -2.08
CA ASN A 80 1.68 -31.39 -0.95
C ASN A 80 2.01 -32.86 -1.24
N ALA A 81 1.62 -33.37 -2.42
CA ALA A 81 1.95 -34.74 -2.81
C ALA A 81 3.46 -34.97 -2.82
N PHE A 82 4.23 -34.08 -3.47
CA PHE A 82 5.69 -34.14 -3.49
C PHE A 82 6.31 -34.16 -2.08
N VAL A 83 5.87 -33.27 -1.18
CA VAL A 83 6.39 -33.20 0.19
C VAL A 83 6.06 -34.47 0.98
N ASN A 84 4.83 -34.98 0.87
CA ASN A 84 4.42 -36.20 1.55
C ASN A 84 5.25 -37.41 1.09
N ASP A 85 5.37 -37.59 -0.23
CA ASP A 85 6.15 -38.69 -0.81
C ASP A 85 7.61 -38.61 -0.36
N PHE A 86 8.20 -37.41 -0.29
CA PHE A 86 9.59 -37.25 0.11
C PHE A 86 9.84 -37.36 1.61
N GLN A 87 8.90 -36.93 2.45
CA GLN A 87 8.99 -37.08 3.91
C GLN A 87 9.06 -38.55 4.33
N GLU A 88 8.36 -39.44 3.60
CA GLU A 88 8.39 -40.88 3.87
C GLU A 88 9.76 -41.51 3.55
N CYS A 89 10.56 -40.91 2.66
CA CYS A 89 11.88 -41.41 2.27
C CYS A 89 13.02 -41.05 3.24
N PHE A 90 12.88 -40.00 4.06
CA PHE A 90 13.94 -39.56 4.98
C PHE A 90 14.22 -40.48 6.18
N PRO A 91 13.21 -41.10 6.83
CA PRO A 91 13.45 -42.09 7.88
C PRO A 91 14.24 -43.30 7.40
N THR A 92 14.13 -43.63 6.11
CA THR A 92 14.87 -44.72 5.44
C THR A 92 16.18 -44.26 4.80
N ALA A 93 16.55 -42.98 4.95
CA ALA A 93 17.77 -42.46 4.36
C ALA A 93 19.00 -43.17 4.97
N PRO A 94 20.00 -43.53 4.15
CA PRO A 94 21.18 -44.25 4.61
C PRO A 94 21.96 -43.39 5.62
N GLN A 95 22.10 -43.90 6.84
CA GLN A 95 22.94 -43.29 7.88
C GLN A 95 24.30 -43.98 7.94
N GLY A 96 25.36 -43.18 8.14
CA GLY A 96 26.71 -43.71 8.32
C GLY A 96 26.93 -44.34 9.68
N ASP A 97 27.54 -45.52 9.70
CA ASP A 97 28.20 -46.04 10.89
C ASP A 97 29.65 -45.51 10.92
N ALA A 98 29.85 -44.38 11.60
CA ALA A 98 31.16 -43.73 11.71
C ALA A 98 32.09 -44.42 12.73
N GLU A 99 31.58 -45.31 13.58
CA GLU A 99 32.35 -45.88 14.70
C GLU A 99 33.24 -47.06 14.29
N GLY A 100 33.04 -47.63 13.09
CA GLY A 100 33.73 -48.85 12.63
C GLY A 100 35.05 -48.67 11.86
N TYR A 101 35.48 -47.45 11.49
CA TYR A 101 36.59 -47.27 10.54
C TYR A 101 37.98 -47.33 11.22
N PRO A 102 38.88 -48.27 10.82
CA PRO A 102 40.18 -48.47 11.46
C PRO A 102 41.27 -47.49 11.02
N TYR A 103 40.94 -46.40 10.32
CA TYR A 103 41.94 -45.54 9.67
C TYR A 103 42.98 -44.97 10.66
N ARG A 104 42.58 -44.69 11.91
CA ARG A 104 43.48 -44.24 12.99
C ARG A 104 44.60 -45.24 13.30
N LEU A 105 44.37 -46.53 13.06
CA LEU A 105 45.38 -47.58 13.26
C LEU A 105 46.52 -47.47 12.22
N PHE A 106 46.20 -46.98 11.02
CA PHE A 106 47.15 -46.78 9.92
C PHE A 106 47.88 -45.43 9.99
N GLU A 107 47.28 -44.39 10.62
CA GLU A 107 47.94 -43.10 10.83
C GLU A 107 49.23 -43.22 11.66
N ASN A 108 49.25 -44.15 12.62
CA ASN A 108 50.41 -44.39 13.49
C ASN A 108 51.49 -45.29 12.85
N LEU A 109 51.24 -45.85 11.66
CA LEU A 109 52.09 -46.89 11.07
C LEU A 109 53.36 -46.29 10.45
N GLU A 110 53.26 -45.10 9.86
CA GLU A 110 54.40 -44.31 9.36
C GLU A 110 55.30 -43.84 10.52
N GLU A 111 54.70 -43.31 11.59
CA GLU A 111 55.42 -42.92 12.80
C GLU A 111 56.16 -44.12 13.43
N ALA A 112 55.48 -45.26 13.56
CA ALA A 112 56.06 -46.47 14.13
C ALA A 112 57.19 -47.04 13.24
N TYR A 113 57.05 -47.00 11.92
CA TYR A 113 58.11 -47.40 11.00
C TYR A 113 59.34 -46.50 11.14
N LEU A 114 59.16 -45.18 11.18
CA LEU A 114 60.25 -44.23 11.37
C LEU A 114 60.93 -44.42 12.74
N ALA A 115 60.16 -44.65 13.80
CA ALA A 115 60.68 -44.96 15.13
C ALA A 115 61.51 -46.25 15.16
N CYS A 116 61.05 -47.31 14.48
CA CYS A 116 61.83 -48.54 14.33
C CYS A 116 63.09 -48.34 13.51
N SER A 117 63.01 -47.64 12.37
CA SER A 117 64.18 -47.38 11.51
C SER A 117 65.21 -46.49 12.20
N GLN A 118 64.77 -45.57 13.05
CA GLN A 118 65.66 -44.78 13.90
C GLN A 118 66.30 -45.68 14.98
N ALA A 119 65.50 -46.44 15.71
CA ALA A 119 66.01 -47.32 16.76
C ALA A 119 66.94 -48.43 16.22
N ASP A 120 66.72 -48.93 15.00
CA ASP A 120 67.60 -49.86 14.29
C ASP A 120 68.98 -49.25 14.03
N ARG A 121 69.00 -47.98 13.60
CA ARG A 121 70.26 -47.24 13.41
C ARG A 121 70.97 -46.99 14.73
N ASP A 122 70.22 -46.63 15.77
CA ASP A 122 70.76 -46.32 17.09
C ASP A 122 71.36 -47.56 17.78
N VAL A 123 70.73 -48.73 17.63
CA VAL A 123 71.25 -50.00 18.16
C VAL A 123 72.48 -50.51 17.41
N GLN A 124 72.62 -50.15 16.12
CA GLN A 124 73.78 -50.49 15.29
C GLN A 124 75.03 -49.63 15.55
N THR A 125 74.92 -48.56 16.35
CA THR A 125 76.10 -47.71 16.66
C THR A 125 77.18 -48.49 17.44
N PRO A 126 78.48 -48.17 17.26
CA PRO A 126 79.56 -48.90 17.93
C PRO A 126 79.44 -48.93 19.46
N SER A 127 78.97 -47.83 20.07
CA SER A 127 78.71 -47.72 21.51
C SER A 127 77.58 -48.63 21.96
N SER A 128 76.46 -48.67 21.23
CA SER A 128 75.32 -49.55 21.53
C SER A 128 75.70 -51.03 21.39
N GLN A 129 76.43 -51.40 20.33
CA GLN A 129 76.89 -52.77 20.13
C GLN A 129 77.88 -53.22 21.22
N PHE A 130 78.77 -52.34 21.67
CA PHE A 130 79.68 -52.63 22.78
C PHE A 130 78.91 -52.85 24.09
N ALA A 131 77.95 -51.97 24.40
CA ALA A 131 77.09 -52.09 25.58
C ALA A 131 76.28 -53.41 25.57
N LEU A 132 75.76 -53.81 24.41
CA LEU A 132 75.03 -55.07 24.25
C LEU A 132 75.95 -56.29 24.48
N LYS A 133 77.15 -56.29 23.90
CA LYS A 133 78.14 -57.37 24.10
C LYS A 133 78.56 -57.50 25.56
N MET A 134 78.79 -56.37 26.23
CA MET A 134 79.13 -56.34 27.66
C MET A 134 77.99 -56.86 28.54
N TRP A 135 76.74 -56.50 28.23
CA TRP A 135 75.57 -57.02 28.94
C TRP A 135 75.47 -58.54 28.79
N TYR A 136 75.67 -59.07 27.57
CA TYR A 136 75.67 -60.52 27.32
C TYR A 136 76.77 -61.27 28.07
N SER A 137 77.98 -60.71 28.16
CA SER A 137 79.10 -61.37 28.84
C SER A 137 79.00 -61.36 30.36
N THR A 138 78.11 -60.53 30.93
CA THR A 138 77.92 -60.36 32.38
C THR A 138 76.54 -60.82 32.86
N PHE A 139 75.79 -61.52 32.01
CA PHE A 139 74.45 -62.00 32.32
C PHE A 139 74.47 -63.17 33.33
N ASP A 140 73.70 -63.03 34.41
CA ASP A 140 73.52 -64.01 35.50
C ASP A 140 72.01 -64.25 35.70
N ASP A 141 71.58 -65.52 35.68
CA ASP A 141 70.18 -65.92 35.82
C ASP A 141 69.64 -65.71 37.24
N SER A 142 70.53 -65.67 38.24
CA SER A 142 70.21 -65.41 39.64
C SER A 142 70.16 -63.92 40.00
N ASN A 143 70.64 -63.02 39.11
CA ASN A 143 70.68 -61.58 39.34
C ASN A 143 70.48 -60.78 38.03
N ALA A 144 69.30 -60.91 37.44
CA ALA A 144 69.00 -60.37 36.11
C ALA A 144 69.15 -58.83 36.05
N SER A 145 70.02 -58.35 35.16
CA SER A 145 70.18 -56.93 34.87
C SER A 145 69.34 -56.51 33.66
N VAL A 146 68.83 -55.27 33.68
CA VAL A 146 67.99 -54.72 32.60
C VAL A 146 68.80 -54.62 31.30
N LEU A 147 68.18 -54.96 30.16
CA LEU A 147 68.79 -54.81 28.83
C LEU A 147 69.28 -53.36 28.59
N PRO A 148 70.34 -53.14 27.80
CA PRO A 148 70.78 -51.79 27.45
C PRO A 148 69.69 -50.97 26.78
N GLU A 149 69.58 -49.68 27.14
CA GLU A 149 68.49 -48.82 26.68
C GLU A 149 68.33 -48.76 25.15
N PRO A 150 69.39 -48.68 24.32
CA PRO A 150 69.23 -48.71 22.86
C PRO A 150 68.55 -49.99 22.35
N ASP A 151 68.83 -51.13 22.98
CA ASP A 151 68.19 -52.41 22.64
C ASP A 151 66.75 -52.48 23.15
N LEU A 152 66.47 -51.96 24.35
CA LEU A 152 65.11 -51.83 24.87
C LEU A 152 64.23 -50.94 23.99
N VAL A 153 64.74 -49.78 23.58
CA VAL A 153 64.05 -48.85 22.67
C VAL A 153 63.80 -49.54 21.33
N TYR A 154 64.80 -50.22 20.77
CA TYR A 154 64.63 -50.98 19.53
C TYR A 154 63.58 -52.09 19.67
N ARG A 155 63.61 -52.89 20.74
CA ARG A 155 62.60 -53.92 21.01
C ARG A 155 61.21 -53.34 21.21
N ARG A 156 61.06 -52.25 21.95
CA ARG A 156 59.75 -51.59 22.16
C ARG A 156 59.22 -51.01 20.87
N ALA A 157 60.05 -50.31 20.10
CA ALA A 157 59.68 -49.77 18.79
C ALA A 157 59.25 -50.91 17.86
N THR A 158 60.07 -51.97 17.75
CA THR A 158 59.81 -53.15 16.92
C THR A 158 58.54 -53.86 17.34
N SER A 159 58.32 -54.08 18.64
CA SER A 159 57.09 -54.68 19.16
C SER A 159 55.86 -53.80 18.88
N ARG A 160 55.97 -52.47 19.00
CA ARG A 160 54.88 -51.53 18.69
C ARG A 160 54.56 -51.58 17.19
N GLN A 161 55.57 -51.51 16.33
CA GLN A 161 55.40 -51.60 14.87
C GLN A 161 54.84 -52.96 14.48
N HIS A 162 55.34 -54.07 15.02
CA HIS A 162 54.79 -55.41 14.79
C HIS A 162 53.34 -55.51 15.27
N GLY A 163 53.01 -54.92 16.42
CA GLY A 163 51.63 -54.84 16.91
C GLY A 163 50.72 -54.09 15.95
N LEU A 164 51.16 -52.92 15.45
CA LEU A 164 50.43 -52.12 14.47
C LEU A 164 50.32 -52.80 13.11
N ILE A 165 51.38 -53.45 12.63
CA ILE A 165 51.36 -54.24 11.38
C ILE A 165 50.42 -55.44 11.54
N LYS A 166 50.47 -56.15 12.67
CA LYS A 166 49.58 -57.28 12.94
C LYS A 166 48.12 -56.84 13.00
N GLY A 167 47.84 -55.70 13.65
CA GLY A 167 46.53 -55.07 13.67
C GLY A 167 46.08 -54.65 12.26
N GLY A 168 46.94 -53.95 11.51
CA GLY A 168 46.66 -53.49 10.15
C GLY A 168 46.42 -54.65 9.19
N ASN A 169 47.22 -55.71 9.27
CA ASN A 169 47.05 -56.94 8.51
C ASN A 169 45.74 -57.65 8.88
N HIS A 170 45.38 -57.69 10.16
CA HIS A 170 44.10 -58.26 10.59
C HIS A 170 42.92 -57.52 9.96
N TRP A 171 42.95 -56.18 9.96
CA TRP A 171 41.93 -55.36 9.30
C TRP A 171 41.92 -55.55 7.78
N HIS A 172 43.09 -55.58 7.15
CA HIS A 172 43.20 -55.84 5.71
C HIS A 172 42.68 -57.22 5.31
N SER A 173 42.96 -58.26 6.10
CA SER A 173 42.56 -59.63 5.77
C SER A 173 41.11 -59.95 6.11
N ASN A 174 40.53 -59.34 7.16
CA ASN A 174 39.23 -59.77 7.67
C ASN A 174 38.10 -58.77 7.43
N ASN A 175 38.41 -57.47 7.31
CA ASN A 175 37.38 -56.42 7.38
C ASN A 175 37.44 -55.47 6.17
N ALA A 176 38.47 -55.54 5.33
CA ALA A 176 38.64 -54.62 4.21
C ALA A 176 37.50 -54.70 3.19
N GLU A 177 37.12 -55.91 2.79
CA GLU A 177 36.03 -56.13 1.84
C GLU A 177 34.70 -55.62 2.39
N ASP A 178 34.35 -56.00 3.63
CA ASP A 178 33.11 -55.57 4.29
C ASP A 178 33.00 -54.03 4.42
N ILE A 179 34.08 -53.35 4.81
CA ILE A 179 34.09 -51.88 4.90
C ILE A 179 33.90 -51.23 3.54
N LEU A 180 34.59 -51.71 2.51
CA LEU A 180 34.49 -51.16 1.16
C LEU A 180 33.13 -51.47 0.52
N GLU A 181 32.57 -52.65 0.76
CA GLU A 181 31.25 -53.05 0.30
C GLU A 181 30.14 -52.22 0.97
N LYS A 182 30.24 -51.99 2.28
CA LYS A 182 29.34 -51.06 3.01
C LYS A 182 29.44 -49.63 2.49
N HIS A 183 30.65 -49.16 2.21
CA HIS A 183 30.86 -47.83 1.62
C HIS A 183 30.26 -47.73 0.21
N GLN A 184 30.46 -48.75 -0.61
CA GLN A 184 29.89 -48.85 -1.96
C GLN A 184 28.36 -48.87 -1.90
N GLN A 185 27.78 -49.74 -1.05
CA GLN A 185 26.33 -49.84 -0.90
C GLN A 185 25.74 -48.50 -0.46
N ARG A 186 26.35 -47.87 0.54
CA ARG A 186 25.93 -46.54 1.01
C ARG A 186 25.99 -45.48 -0.08
N SER A 187 27.06 -45.48 -0.90
CA SER A 187 27.17 -44.58 -2.03
C SER A 187 26.06 -44.81 -3.06
N GLU A 188 25.70 -46.07 -3.32
CA GLU A 188 24.59 -46.41 -4.22
C GLU A 188 23.22 -46.04 -3.62
N ASP A 189 23.04 -46.17 -2.31
CA ASP A 189 21.81 -45.74 -1.62
C ASP A 189 21.63 -44.21 -1.69
N VAL A 190 22.69 -43.44 -1.44
CA VAL A 190 22.67 -41.97 -1.59
C VAL A 190 22.39 -41.58 -3.03
N LYS A 191 23.00 -42.27 -4.00
CA LYS A 191 22.76 -42.04 -5.43
C LYS A 191 21.31 -42.35 -5.83
N ALA A 192 20.75 -43.46 -5.36
CA ALA A 192 19.36 -43.83 -5.59
C ALA A 192 18.40 -42.76 -5.03
N PHE A 193 18.62 -42.33 -3.78
CA PHE A 193 17.87 -41.24 -3.16
C PHE A 193 17.91 -39.94 -3.99
N ILE A 194 19.08 -39.54 -4.49
CA ILE A 194 19.22 -38.37 -5.36
C ILE A 194 18.46 -38.57 -6.66
N GLY A 195 18.53 -39.76 -7.26
CA GLY A 195 17.82 -40.10 -8.49
C GLY A 195 16.31 -39.97 -8.35
N ASP A 196 15.77 -40.50 -7.25
CA ASP A 196 14.34 -40.42 -6.93
C ASP A 196 13.94 -38.95 -6.70
N TYR A 197 14.73 -38.18 -5.94
CA TYR A 197 14.50 -36.76 -5.70
C TYR A 197 14.45 -35.94 -6.99
N LEU A 198 15.44 -36.14 -7.86
CA LEU A 198 15.52 -35.43 -9.13
C LEU A 198 14.39 -35.84 -10.09
N SER A 199 13.91 -37.08 -10.02
CA SER A 199 12.76 -37.51 -10.82
C SER A 199 11.48 -36.85 -10.32
N SER A 200 11.22 -36.89 -9.02
CA SER A 200 10.03 -36.26 -8.42
C SER A 200 9.98 -34.75 -8.62
N ILE A 201 11.13 -34.05 -8.55
CA ILE A 201 11.16 -32.60 -8.80
C ILE A 201 10.89 -32.26 -10.27
N VAL A 202 11.36 -33.08 -11.21
CA VAL A 202 11.10 -32.88 -12.65
C VAL A 202 9.61 -33.01 -12.93
N ASP A 203 8.96 -34.03 -12.36
CA ASP A 203 7.52 -34.24 -12.51
C ASP A 203 6.71 -33.09 -11.88
N LEU A 204 7.09 -32.65 -10.67
CA LEU A 204 6.48 -31.49 -10.01
C LEU A 204 6.56 -30.23 -10.86
N VAL A 205 7.75 -29.91 -11.39
CA VAL A 205 7.97 -28.72 -12.22
C VAL A 205 7.16 -28.82 -13.52
N ALA A 206 7.10 -30.00 -14.14
CA ALA A 206 6.31 -30.24 -15.34
C ALA A 206 4.80 -30.05 -15.08
N ASP A 207 4.28 -30.56 -13.97
CA ASP A 207 2.88 -30.40 -13.55
C ASP A 207 2.51 -28.93 -13.32
N ILE A 208 3.32 -28.21 -12.53
CA ILE A 208 3.11 -26.78 -12.25
C ILE A 208 3.17 -25.97 -13.55
N SER A 209 4.13 -26.26 -14.43
CA SER A 209 4.29 -25.59 -15.72
C SER A 209 3.08 -25.80 -16.64
N ARG A 210 2.54 -27.02 -16.68
CA ARG A 210 1.31 -27.34 -17.42
C ARG A 210 0.11 -26.57 -16.89
N SER A 211 -0.06 -26.53 -15.56
CA SER A 211 -1.13 -25.78 -14.92
C SER A 211 -1.05 -24.27 -15.22
N CYS A 212 0.15 -23.68 -15.14
CA CYS A 212 0.38 -22.27 -15.48
C CYS A 212 0.09 -21.98 -16.96
N SER A 213 0.47 -22.89 -17.86
CA SER A 213 0.19 -22.77 -19.29
C SER A 213 -1.31 -22.84 -19.59
N ALA A 214 -2.03 -23.73 -18.91
CA ALA A 214 -3.48 -23.83 -19.03
C ALA A 214 -4.17 -22.53 -18.55
N ALA A 215 -3.79 -22.04 -17.36
CA ALA A 215 -4.31 -20.78 -16.83
C ALA A 215 -4.04 -19.59 -17.77
N THR A 216 -2.82 -19.50 -18.30
CA THR A 216 -2.43 -18.47 -19.28
C THR A 216 -3.27 -18.56 -20.55
N SER A 217 -3.51 -19.76 -21.07
CA SER A 217 -4.34 -19.98 -22.27
C SER A 217 -5.79 -19.56 -22.02
N THR A 218 -6.37 -19.94 -20.87
CA THR A 218 -7.72 -19.50 -20.47
C THR A 218 -7.81 -17.99 -20.36
N ILE A 219 -6.84 -17.32 -19.74
CA ILE A 219 -6.82 -15.85 -19.64
C ILE A 219 -6.71 -15.21 -21.02
N ARG A 220 -5.86 -15.72 -21.92
CA ARG A 220 -5.75 -15.20 -23.30
C ARG A 220 -7.03 -15.36 -24.10
N SER A 221 -7.85 -16.38 -23.78
CA SER A 221 -9.15 -16.57 -24.42
C SER A 221 -10.23 -15.59 -23.93
N PHE A 222 -9.96 -14.82 -22.86
CA PHE A 222 -10.90 -13.84 -22.34
C PHE A 222 -11.12 -12.69 -23.33
N ALA A 223 -12.33 -12.57 -23.85
CA ALA A 223 -12.72 -11.50 -24.75
C ALA A 223 -13.22 -10.27 -23.96
N SER A 224 -12.33 -9.29 -23.77
CA SER A 224 -12.67 -8.03 -23.07
C SER A 224 -13.83 -7.28 -23.74
N ALA A 225 -13.92 -7.33 -25.07
CA ALA A 225 -15.01 -6.73 -25.83
C ALA A 225 -16.38 -7.33 -25.44
N SER A 226 -16.47 -8.66 -25.35
CA SER A 226 -17.70 -9.36 -24.93
C SER A 226 -18.04 -9.10 -23.46
N PHE A 227 -17.02 -8.91 -22.62
CA PHE A 227 -17.22 -8.54 -21.21
C PHE A 227 -17.77 -7.12 -21.05
N ILE A 228 -17.27 -6.15 -21.82
CA ILE A 228 -17.64 -4.73 -21.66
C ILE A 228 -18.86 -4.31 -22.49
N SER A 229 -19.13 -4.94 -23.62
CA SER A 229 -20.22 -4.55 -24.54
C SER A 229 -21.58 -4.39 -23.84
N PRO A 230 -22.04 -5.34 -22.98
CA PRO A 230 -23.33 -5.17 -22.30
C PRO A 230 -23.37 -3.93 -21.39
N ARG A 231 -22.23 -3.51 -20.84
CA ARG A 231 -22.14 -2.31 -20.00
C ARG A 231 -22.26 -1.03 -20.81
N HIS A 232 -21.77 -1.02 -22.05
CA HIS A 232 -22.02 0.09 -22.97
C HIS A 232 -23.51 0.21 -23.29
N ASP A 233 -24.18 -0.91 -23.54
CA ASP A 233 -25.62 -0.94 -23.79
C ASP A 233 -26.43 -0.50 -22.57
N GLU A 234 -26.05 -0.97 -21.37
CA GLU A 234 -26.64 -0.53 -20.10
C GLU A 234 -26.48 0.99 -19.89
N ILE A 235 -25.32 1.56 -20.20
CA ILE A 235 -25.11 3.01 -20.11
C ILE A 235 -25.97 3.74 -21.14
N GLY A 236 -26.08 3.21 -22.36
CA GLY A 236 -26.99 3.71 -23.37
C GLY A 236 -28.44 3.77 -22.86
N GLY A 237 -28.91 2.67 -22.26
CA GLY A 237 -30.23 2.58 -21.64
C GLY A 237 -30.41 3.51 -20.43
N LYS A 238 -29.37 3.71 -19.61
CA LYS A 238 -29.40 4.65 -18.49
C LYS A 238 -29.53 6.09 -18.99
N ARG A 239 -28.83 6.47 -20.06
CA ARG A 239 -28.91 7.82 -20.64
C ARG A 239 -30.28 8.15 -21.22
N SER A 240 -30.98 7.15 -21.75
CA SER A 240 -32.35 7.34 -22.26
C SER A 240 -33.42 7.28 -21.16
N HIS A 241 -33.05 6.95 -19.92
CA HIS A 241 -33.98 6.84 -18.81
C HIS A 241 -34.63 8.20 -18.50
N PRO A 242 -35.96 8.26 -18.25
CA PRO A 242 -36.68 9.52 -17.99
C PRO A 242 -36.10 10.39 -16.87
N TYR A 243 -35.47 9.78 -15.86
CA TYR A 243 -34.82 10.50 -14.76
C TYR A 243 -33.56 11.28 -15.18
N MET A 244 -32.99 10.96 -16.33
CA MET A 244 -31.82 11.66 -16.87
C MET A 244 -32.22 12.79 -17.82
N HIS A 245 -33.51 12.95 -18.13
CA HIS A 245 -34.01 14.07 -18.94
C HIS A 245 -34.32 15.26 -18.05
N GLU A 246 -33.94 16.46 -18.50
CA GLU A 246 -34.34 17.70 -17.84
C GLU A 246 -35.87 17.81 -17.83
N TYR A 247 -36.43 18.13 -16.67
CA TYR A 247 -37.87 18.31 -16.56
C TYR A 247 -38.26 19.67 -17.15
N GLU A 248 -39.21 19.67 -18.07
CA GLU A 248 -39.70 20.88 -18.70
C GLU A 248 -40.54 21.72 -17.71
N TYR A 249 -40.09 22.93 -17.42
CA TYR A 249 -40.88 23.88 -16.63
C TYR A 249 -42.01 24.49 -17.47
N ARG A 250 -43.23 24.52 -16.91
CA ARG A 250 -44.45 24.94 -17.60
C ARG A 250 -45.21 26.01 -16.81
N LEU A 251 -45.61 27.07 -17.49
CA LEU A 251 -46.43 28.15 -16.94
C LEU A 251 -47.91 27.78 -17.02
N TYR A 252 -48.44 27.08 -16.02
CA TYR A 252 -49.85 26.61 -16.04
C TYR A 252 -50.89 27.74 -16.08
N HIS A 253 -50.57 28.92 -15.55
CA HIS A 253 -51.43 30.11 -15.66
C HIS A 253 -51.52 30.66 -17.10
N ARG A 254 -50.67 30.18 -18.01
CA ARG A 254 -50.67 30.44 -19.46
C ARG A 254 -50.81 29.14 -20.24
N ASN A 255 -51.81 28.33 -19.91
CA ASN A 255 -52.15 27.09 -20.62
C ASN A 255 -50.99 26.06 -20.73
N GLY A 256 -50.01 26.10 -19.82
CA GLY A 256 -48.91 25.12 -19.77
C GLY A 256 -47.80 25.38 -20.79
N GLU A 257 -47.65 26.62 -21.26
CA GLU A 257 -46.54 27.05 -22.10
C GLU A 257 -45.17 26.73 -21.46
N LEU A 258 -44.22 26.29 -22.28
CA LEU A 258 -42.84 26.02 -21.86
C LEU A 258 -42.10 27.32 -21.55
N ALA A 259 -41.39 27.33 -20.44
CA ALA A 259 -40.54 28.44 -20.04
C ALA A 259 -39.30 27.93 -19.30
N ARG A 260 -38.30 28.79 -19.13
CA ARG A 260 -37.16 28.53 -18.26
C ARG A 260 -37.33 29.35 -16.98
N PRO A 261 -37.32 28.72 -15.78
CA PRO A 261 -37.45 29.49 -14.55
C PRO A 261 -36.22 30.39 -14.39
N LEU A 262 -36.47 31.68 -14.17
CA LEU A 262 -35.47 32.70 -13.85
C LEU A 262 -35.71 33.29 -12.47
N PHE A 263 -36.97 33.26 -12.03
CA PHE A 263 -37.39 33.77 -10.73
C PHE A 263 -37.74 32.61 -9.79
N GLY A 264 -37.65 32.83 -8.48
CA GLY A 264 -38.01 31.80 -7.50
C GLY A 264 -37.04 30.62 -7.44
N LEU A 265 -35.80 30.80 -7.92
CA LEU A 265 -34.76 29.78 -7.88
C LEU A 265 -34.27 29.52 -6.44
N ALA A 266 -33.53 28.42 -6.27
CA ALA A 266 -32.82 28.15 -5.02
C ALA A 266 -31.74 29.23 -4.76
N GLU A 267 -31.38 29.43 -3.49
CA GLU A 267 -30.47 30.52 -3.07
C GLU A 267 -29.14 30.55 -3.85
N PRO A 268 -28.43 29.43 -4.10
CA PRO A 268 -27.19 29.45 -4.86
C PRO A 268 -27.39 29.93 -6.30
N ASP A 269 -28.47 29.48 -6.94
CA ASP A 269 -28.79 29.82 -8.33
C ASP A 269 -29.22 31.28 -8.46
N THR A 270 -30.03 31.78 -7.50
CA THR A 270 -30.39 33.21 -7.43
C THR A 270 -29.15 34.07 -7.27
N VAL A 271 -28.27 33.75 -6.31
CA VAL A 271 -27.06 34.55 -6.05
C VAL A 271 -26.12 34.55 -7.26
N LYS A 272 -25.94 33.39 -7.91
CA LYS A 272 -25.14 33.27 -9.13
C LYS A 272 -25.70 34.13 -10.25
N LEU A 273 -27.01 34.04 -10.51
CA LEU A 273 -27.68 34.81 -11.56
C LEU A 273 -27.59 36.32 -11.30
N VAL A 274 -27.80 36.76 -10.05
CA VAL A 274 -27.72 38.17 -9.68
C VAL A 274 -26.29 38.72 -9.83
N ASN A 275 -25.26 37.96 -9.43
CA ASN A 275 -23.87 38.36 -9.65
C ASN A 275 -23.53 38.49 -11.13
N GLN A 276 -23.96 37.53 -11.97
CA GLN A 276 -23.76 37.59 -13.42
C GLN A 276 -24.38 38.85 -14.04
N VAL A 277 -25.55 39.27 -13.57
CA VAL A 277 -26.19 40.52 -14.02
C VAL A 277 -25.40 41.75 -13.55
N LEU A 278 -24.88 41.75 -12.31
CA LEU A 278 -24.07 42.86 -11.79
C LEU A 278 -22.71 43.01 -12.48
N ASP A 279 -22.06 41.90 -12.83
CA ASP A 279 -20.74 41.89 -13.47
C ASP A 279 -20.74 42.54 -14.86
N MET A 280 -21.91 42.62 -15.51
CA MET A 280 -22.10 43.27 -16.81
C MET A 280 -22.10 44.80 -16.77
N GLY A 281 -21.79 45.41 -15.61
CA GLY A 281 -21.47 46.83 -15.53
C GLY A 281 -22.68 47.76 -15.53
N ILE A 282 -23.73 47.43 -14.76
CA ILE A 282 -24.86 48.36 -14.54
C ILE A 282 -24.32 49.62 -13.84
N LEU A 283 -24.10 50.68 -14.61
CA LEU A 283 -23.32 51.85 -14.20
C LEU A 283 -24.04 52.82 -13.25
N ARG A 284 -25.35 52.65 -12.97
CA ARG A 284 -26.17 53.48 -12.06
C ARG A 284 -27.39 52.70 -11.55
N TRP A 285 -27.17 51.87 -10.55
CA TRP A 285 -28.28 51.18 -9.89
C TRP A 285 -28.78 51.98 -8.68
N VAL A 286 -30.03 52.44 -8.74
CA VAL A 286 -30.78 52.98 -7.60
C VAL A 286 -31.79 51.89 -7.21
N PRO A 287 -31.62 51.20 -6.06
CA PRO A 287 -32.58 50.18 -5.65
C PRO A 287 -33.93 50.83 -5.42
N THR A 288 -34.88 50.58 -6.30
CA THR A 288 -36.28 50.94 -6.09
C THR A 288 -37.03 49.71 -5.63
N PRO A 289 -38.16 49.85 -4.92
CA PRO A 289 -39.01 48.70 -4.62
C PRO A 289 -39.81 48.19 -5.83
N ARG A 290 -39.56 48.73 -7.02
CA ARG A 290 -40.26 48.35 -8.24
C ARG A 290 -39.60 47.07 -8.77
N VAL A 291 -40.42 46.05 -8.92
CA VAL A 291 -40.08 44.80 -9.62
C VAL A 291 -40.68 44.84 -11.03
N LEU A 292 -40.29 43.88 -11.87
CA LEU A 292 -41.04 43.61 -13.10
C LEU A 292 -42.46 43.21 -12.74
N ASP A 293 -43.44 43.63 -13.54
CA ASP A 293 -44.76 43.03 -13.41
C ASP A 293 -44.69 41.54 -13.77
N ALA A 294 -45.63 40.76 -13.24
CA ALA A 294 -45.62 39.31 -13.41
C ALA A 294 -45.66 38.90 -14.89
N SER A 295 -46.35 39.67 -15.75
CA SER A 295 -46.42 39.36 -17.17
C SER A 295 -45.05 39.49 -17.84
N ALA A 296 -44.36 40.61 -17.61
CA ALA A 296 -43.02 40.86 -18.12
C ALA A 296 -42.00 39.85 -17.61
N ALA A 297 -42.10 39.45 -16.33
CA ALA A 297 -41.25 38.40 -15.75
C ALA A 297 -41.44 37.05 -16.48
N PHE A 298 -42.69 36.62 -16.69
CA PHE A 298 -42.97 35.37 -17.40
C PHE A 298 -42.65 35.45 -18.91
N ASP A 299 -42.80 36.62 -19.53
CA ASP A 299 -42.39 36.85 -20.91
C ASP A 299 -40.88 36.70 -21.10
N LEU A 300 -40.08 37.11 -20.11
CA LEU A 300 -38.64 36.84 -20.07
C LEU A 300 -38.35 35.33 -19.92
N GLU A 301 -38.98 34.64 -18.96
CA GLU A 301 -38.79 33.19 -18.79
C GLU A 301 -39.11 32.39 -20.07
N LYS A 302 -40.12 32.83 -20.84
CA LYS A 302 -40.48 32.25 -22.13
C LYS A 302 -39.49 32.63 -23.24
N GLY A 303 -39.13 33.91 -23.33
CA GLY A 303 -38.27 34.45 -24.38
C GLY A 303 -36.89 33.79 -24.45
N TYR A 304 -36.43 33.23 -23.33
CA TYR A 304 -35.09 32.64 -23.19
C TYR A 304 -35.11 31.12 -22.93
N LEU A 305 -36.19 30.43 -23.31
CA LEU A 305 -36.34 28.98 -23.18
C LEU A 305 -35.15 28.19 -23.78
N LYS A 306 -34.57 28.68 -24.89
CA LYS A 306 -33.46 28.01 -25.62
C LYS A 306 -32.12 28.74 -25.52
N SER A 307 -32.07 29.84 -24.77
CA SER A 307 -30.88 30.69 -24.69
C SER A 307 -30.10 30.39 -23.42
N SER A 308 -28.78 30.59 -23.46
CA SER A 308 -27.97 30.53 -22.24
C SER A 308 -28.34 31.70 -21.30
N THR A 309 -28.08 31.52 -20.00
CA THR A 309 -28.25 32.59 -19.01
C THR A 309 -27.42 33.83 -19.35
N GLN A 310 -26.24 33.63 -19.96
CA GLN A 310 -25.39 34.72 -20.40
C GLN A 310 -26.03 35.51 -21.56
N GLN A 311 -26.57 34.81 -22.55
CA GLN A 311 -27.26 35.44 -23.69
C GLN A 311 -28.53 36.20 -23.25
N LEU A 312 -29.27 35.67 -22.26
CA LEU A 312 -30.35 36.40 -21.60
C LEU A 312 -29.88 37.77 -21.09
N ILE A 313 -28.77 37.79 -20.35
CA ILE A 313 -28.29 39.00 -19.70
C ILE A 313 -27.78 39.99 -20.75
N GLU A 314 -27.02 39.53 -21.74
CA GLU A 314 -26.51 40.35 -22.85
C GLU A 314 -27.66 40.99 -23.65
N ASP A 315 -28.66 40.20 -24.05
CA ASP A 315 -29.83 40.69 -24.76
C ASP A 315 -30.65 41.66 -23.91
N THR A 316 -30.76 41.39 -22.60
CA THR A 316 -31.54 42.26 -21.70
C THR A 316 -30.83 43.62 -21.52
N VAL A 317 -29.50 43.62 -21.36
CA VAL A 317 -28.69 44.84 -21.28
C VAL A 317 -28.75 45.64 -22.58
N ALA A 318 -28.72 44.98 -23.73
CA ALA A 318 -28.78 45.63 -25.04
C ALA A 318 -30.18 46.20 -25.36
N LYS A 319 -31.23 45.54 -24.90
CA LYS A 319 -32.62 45.82 -25.30
C LYS A 319 -33.37 46.74 -24.33
N TYR A 320 -33.07 46.66 -23.03
CA TYR A 320 -33.86 47.34 -22.02
C TYR A 320 -33.17 48.58 -21.44
N PRO A 321 -33.91 49.67 -21.17
CA PRO A 321 -33.41 50.79 -20.40
C PRO A 321 -32.91 50.33 -19.03
N GLN A 322 -31.95 51.09 -18.47
CA GLN A 322 -31.36 50.81 -17.17
C GLN A 322 -32.40 50.54 -16.07
N ASP A 323 -33.53 51.24 -16.07
CA ASP A 323 -34.62 51.06 -15.10
C ASP A 323 -35.27 49.66 -15.11
N GLU A 324 -35.31 48.98 -16.27
CA GLU A 324 -35.86 47.62 -16.39
C GLU A 324 -34.86 46.56 -15.91
N MET A 325 -33.55 46.79 -16.09
CA MET A 325 -32.50 45.94 -15.47
C MET A 325 -32.57 45.98 -13.93
N ILE A 326 -32.90 47.16 -13.38
CA ILE A 326 -33.11 47.34 -11.94
C ILE A 326 -34.32 46.53 -11.48
N LYS A 327 -35.44 46.59 -12.21
CA LYS A 327 -36.64 45.81 -11.92
C LYS A 327 -36.39 44.30 -12.03
N LEU A 328 -35.58 43.87 -13.00
CA LEU A 328 -35.16 42.47 -13.15
C LEU A 328 -34.37 42.02 -11.92
N LEU A 329 -33.30 42.74 -11.55
CA LEU A 329 -32.49 42.44 -10.35
C LEU A 329 -33.33 42.36 -9.08
N ASN A 330 -34.23 43.32 -8.88
CA ASN A 330 -35.15 43.32 -7.75
C ASN A 330 -36.10 42.11 -7.81
N GLY A 331 -36.62 41.76 -8.99
CA GLY A 331 -37.46 40.59 -9.19
C GLY A 331 -36.74 39.28 -8.86
N LEU A 332 -35.47 39.14 -9.27
CA LEU A 332 -34.65 37.96 -8.97
C LEU A 332 -34.50 37.73 -7.46
N LEU A 333 -34.34 38.80 -6.68
CA LEU A 333 -34.20 38.73 -5.22
C LEU A 333 -35.53 38.65 -4.47
N LEU A 334 -36.59 39.29 -4.98
CA LEU A 334 -37.88 39.40 -4.30
C LEU A 334 -38.86 38.27 -4.65
N PHE A 335 -38.69 37.58 -5.76
CA PHE A 335 -39.54 36.44 -6.13
C PHE A 335 -39.02 35.08 -5.63
N THR A 336 -37.82 35.04 -5.04
CA THR A 336 -37.33 33.87 -4.29
C THR A 336 -37.68 33.98 -2.79
N LYS A 337 -37.38 32.97 -1.98
CA LYS A 337 -37.45 33.10 -0.52
C LYS A 337 -36.42 34.13 -0.03
N PRO A 338 -36.61 34.77 1.13
CA PRO A 338 -35.62 35.71 1.66
C PRO A 338 -34.26 35.00 1.82
N LEU A 339 -33.24 35.49 1.11
CA LEU A 339 -31.87 34.96 1.16
C LEU A 339 -31.25 35.06 2.56
N ILE A 340 -31.74 36.01 3.37
CA ILE A 340 -31.39 36.14 4.78
C ILE A 340 -32.70 36.10 5.57
N PRO A 341 -33.15 34.89 5.99
CA PRO A 341 -34.37 34.75 6.75
C PRO A 341 -34.17 35.29 8.17
N ILE A 342 -34.97 36.29 8.54
CA ILE A 342 -34.97 36.90 9.87
C ILE A 342 -36.38 36.83 10.45
N GLU A 343 -36.53 36.21 11.62
CA GLU A 343 -37.80 36.18 12.33
C GLU A 343 -38.22 37.58 12.79
N ALA A 344 -39.52 37.89 12.74
CA ALA A 344 -40.06 39.19 13.16
C ALA A 344 -39.70 39.56 14.62
N THR A 345 -39.56 38.55 15.50
CA THR A 345 -39.10 38.73 16.89
C THR A 345 -37.68 39.28 16.96
N LYS A 346 -36.78 38.80 16.09
CA LYS A 346 -35.38 39.26 15.99
C LYS A 346 -35.28 40.66 15.39
N VAL A 347 -36.16 41.00 14.45
CA VAL A 347 -36.25 42.36 13.90
C VAL A 347 -36.56 43.38 14.99
N ASN A 348 -37.55 43.10 15.84
CA ASN A 348 -37.88 43.97 16.97
C ASN A 348 -36.75 44.01 18.02
N GLN A 349 -36.16 42.85 18.33
CA GLN A 349 -35.09 42.73 19.32
C GLN A 349 -33.84 43.53 18.93
N TYR A 350 -33.47 43.55 17.65
CA TYR A 350 -32.24 44.15 17.16
C TYR A 350 -32.47 45.44 16.37
N ARG A 351 -33.58 46.15 16.62
CA ARG A 351 -33.89 47.43 15.97
C ARG A 351 -32.75 48.45 16.07
N GLY A 352 -32.06 48.48 17.21
CA GLY A 352 -30.90 49.35 17.48
C GLY A 352 -29.54 48.79 17.05
N GLY A 353 -29.49 47.64 16.38
CA GLY A 353 -28.27 46.95 15.97
C GLY A 353 -28.07 45.58 16.63
N VAL A 354 -27.20 44.77 16.03
CA VAL A 354 -26.85 43.42 16.46
C VAL A 354 -25.47 43.42 17.13
N PRO A 355 -25.36 42.98 18.39
CA PRO A 355 -24.08 42.72 19.03
C PRO A 355 -23.33 41.61 18.30
N ARG A 356 -22.02 41.75 18.12
CA ARG A 356 -21.17 40.79 17.36
C ARG A 356 -21.35 39.33 17.82
N ARG A 357 -21.37 39.10 19.14
CA ARG A 357 -21.62 37.78 19.77
C ARG A 357 -22.98 37.14 19.44
N LYS A 358 -23.91 37.89 18.84
CA LYS A 358 -25.25 37.42 18.44
C LYS A 358 -25.41 37.29 16.93
N LEU A 359 -24.43 37.70 16.13
CA LEU A 359 -24.48 37.56 14.67
C LEU A 359 -24.48 36.10 14.24
N GLN A 360 -23.71 35.24 14.90
CA GLN A 360 -23.68 33.80 14.57
C GLN A 360 -25.08 33.20 14.51
N GLY A 361 -25.91 33.44 15.52
CA GLY A 361 -27.28 32.91 15.55
C GLY A 361 -28.22 33.48 14.49
N LEU A 362 -27.85 34.58 13.80
CA LEU A 362 -28.54 35.06 12.60
C LEU A 362 -27.97 34.43 11.33
N MET A 363 -26.69 34.05 11.32
CA MET A 363 -26.06 33.39 10.18
C MET A 363 -26.46 31.92 10.10
N ASP A 364 -26.71 31.28 11.24
CA ASP A 364 -27.17 29.88 11.33
C ASP A 364 -28.53 29.64 10.63
N SER A 365 -29.33 30.69 10.39
CA SER A 365 -30.57 30.59 9.61
C SER A 365 -30.37 30.64 8.09
N ILE A 366 -29.17 30.99 7.62
CA ILE A 366 -28.79 30.99 6.20
C ILE A 366 -28.16 29.63 5.88
N ASP A 367 -28.56 29.06 4.74
CA ASP A 367 -27.99 27.81 4.23
C ASP A 367 -26.46 27.87 4.20
N PHE A 368 -25.80 26.87 4.79
CA PHE A 368 -24.35 26.89 4.98
C PHE A 368 -23.59 26.93 3.65
N GLU A 369 -24.08 26.24 2.62
CA GLU A 369 -23.43 26.20 1.31
C GLU A 369 -23.60 27.52 0.53
N ALA A 370 -24.72 28.22 0.75
CA ALA A 370 -25.00 29.50 0.10
C ALA A 370 -24.51 30.74 0.86
N ARG A 371 -24.30 30.64 2.19
CA ARG A 371 -24.11 31.78 3.10
C ARG A 371 -23.02 32.74 2.68
N SER A 372 -21.82 32.24 2.37
CA SER A 372 -20.70 33.09 1.96
C SER A 372 -21.06 33.92 0.72
N HIS A 373 -21.66 33.29 -0.29
CA HIS A 373 -22.06 33.96 -1.53
C HIS A 373 -23.22 34.94 -1.32
N VAL A 374 -24.21 34.60 -0.49
CA VAL A 374 -25.31 35.50 -0.11
C VAL A 374 -24.77 36.75 0.58
N LEU A 375 -23.88 36.58 1.56
CA LEU A 375 -23.31 37.68 2.33
C LEU A 375 -22.35 38.53 1.49
N GLN A 376 -21.56 37.92 0.62
CA GLN A 376 -20.74 38.63 -0.35
C GLN A 376 -21.62 39.49 -1.26
N LEU A 377 -22.71 38.92 -1.81
CA LEU A 377 -23.65 39.66 -2.64
C LEU A 377 -24.28 40.83 -1.87
N MET A 378 -24.72 40.59 -0.63
CA MET A 378 -25.29 41.62 0.25
C MET A 378 -24.28 42.76 0.51
N VAL A 379 -23.02 42.45 0.82
CA VAL A 379 -21.97 43.46 1.03
C VAL A 379 -21.70 44.22 -0.27
N ARG A 380 -21.57 43.53 -1.40
CA ARG A 380 -21.40 44.15 -2.72
C ARG A 380 -22.53 45.14 -3.01
N TYR A 381 -23.77 44.78 -2.68
CA TYR A 381 -24.95 45.63 -2.77
C TYR A 381 -24.85 46.87 -1.86
N LEU A 382 -24.49 46.71 -0.58
CA LEU A 382 -24.32 47.82 0.35
C LEU A 382 -23.23 48.79 -0.09
N VAL A 383 -22.09 48.28 -0.54
CA VAL A 383 -20.95 49.08 -1.02
C VAL A 383 -21.31 49.82 -2.30
N TYR A 384 -22.08 49.21 -3.19
CA TYR A 384 -22.47 49.86 -4.44
C TYR A 384 -23.46 51.02 -4.22
N VAL A 385 -24.43 50.86 -3.31
CA VAL A 385 -25.55 51.80 -3.14
C VAL A 385 -25.18 53.03 -2.30
N THR A 386 -24.27 52.90 -1.35
CA THR A 386 -23.92 53.99 -0.41
C THR A 386 -23.26 55.23 -1.03
N PRO A 387 -22.29 55.16 -1.97
CA PRO A 387 -21.53 56.32 -2.42
C PRO A 387 -22.31 57.30 -3.32
N ARG A 388 -23.56 56.99 -3.68
CA ARG A 388 -24.20 57.59 -4.86
C ARG A 388 -25.47 58.40 -4.59
N THR A 389 -26.10 58.33 -3.41
CA THR A 389 -27.29 59.17 -3.11
C THR A 389 -27.89 58.99 -1.70
N PHE A 390 -27.53 57.95 -0.95
CA PHE A 390 -28.25 57.56 0.28
C PHE A 390 -27.33 57.46 1.49
N SER A 391 -27.84 57.80 2.68
CA SER A 391 -27.15 57.47 3.93
C SER A 391 -27.00 55.95 4.06
N VAL A 392 -26.01 55.50 4.82
CA VAL A 392 -25.80 54.05 5.05
C VAL A 392 -27.02 53.40 5.70
N ALA A 393 -27.78 54.14 6.51
CA ALA A 393 -29.03 53.65 7.09
C ALA A 393 -30.08 53.31 6.01
N MET A 394 -30.26 54.21 5.05
CA MET A 394 -31.22 54.03 3.96
C MET A 394 -30.76 52.98 2.95
N ALA A 395 -29.45 52.86 2.69
CA ALA A 395 -28.90 51.73 1.94
C ALA A 395 -29.17 50.39 2.65
N GLY A 396 -29.00 50.36 3.98
CA GLY A 396 -29.34 49.20 4.81
C GLY A 396 -30.81 48.79 4.70
N GLU A 397 -31.74 49.75 4.75
CA GLU A 397 -33.19 49.47 4.59
C GLU A 397 -33.52 48.91 3.19
N LEU A 398 -32.92 49.47 2.13
CA LEU A 398 -33.14 49.00 0.76
C LEU A 398 -32.59 47.58 0.56
N VAL A 399 -31.35 47.32 0.98
CA VAL A 399 -30.75 45.98 0.90
C VAL A 399 -31.49 45.01 1.81
N GLY A 400 -31.88 45.42 3.01
CA GLY A 400 -32.66 44.59 3.91
C GLY A 400 -34.00 44.20 3.32
N ARG A 401 -34.69 45.11 2.65
CA ARG A 401 -35.92 44.77 1.93
C ARG A 401 -35.70 43.72 0.85
N LEU A 402 -34.59 43.79 0.11
CA LEU A 402 -34.30 42.84 -0.98
C LEU A 402 -33.89 41.45 -0.46
N PHE A 403 -33.09 41.38 0.61
CA PHE A 403 -32.52 40.13 1.09
C PHE A 403 -33.36 39.44 2.17
N THR A 404 -34.14 40.21 2.94
CA THR A 404 -34.94 39.71 4.08
C THR A 404 -36.44 39.80 3.84
N HIS A 405 -36.85 40.50 2.77
CA HIS A 405 -38.24 40.80 2.42
C HIS A 405 -39.00 41.64 3.46
N GLN A 406 -38.28 42.25 4.40
CA GLN A 406 -38.81 43.06 5.49
C GLN A 406 -38.21 44.48 5.46
N ARG A 407 -39.01 45.49 5.81
CA ARG A 407 -38.58 46.91 5.76
C ARG A 407 -37.72 47.32 6.96
N ASP A 408 -37.92 46.68 8.12
CA ASP A 408 -37.31 47.10 9.40
C ASP A 408 -35.99 46.36 9.72
N THR A 409 -35.35 45.73 8.74
CA THR A 409 -34.12 44.93 8.91
C THR A 409 -32.84 45.70 8.60
N GLY A 410 -32.95 46.98 8.25
CA GLY A 410 -31.80 47.76 7.77
C GLY A 410 -30.64 47.86 8.77
N SER A 411 -30.92 47.99 10.07
CA SER A 411 -29.90 48.01 11.11
C SER A 411 -29.18 46.66 11.26
N ILE A 412 -29.91 45.55 11.10
CA ILE A 412 -29.37 44.19 11.14
C ILE A 412 -28.45 43.95 9.93
N ILE A 413 -28.91 44.32 8.74
CA ILE A 413 -28.17 44.14 7.48
C ILE A 413 -26.91 44.99 7.45
N LYS A 414 -26.99 46.24 7.91
CA LYS A 414 -25.83 47.11 8.12
C LYS A 414 -24.81 46.44 9.04
N ASP A 415 -25.25 45.86 10.14
CA ASP A 415 -24.36 45.23 11.12
C ASP A 415 -23.74 43.93 10.64
N ILE A 416 -24.50 43.07 9.93
CA ILE A 416 -23.95 41.90 9.26
C ILE A 416 -22.89 42.34 8.25
N GLY A 417 -23.23 43.32 7.40
CA GLY A 417 -22.32 43.88 6.40
C GLY A 417 -21.07 44.52 7.00
N ARG A 418 -21.14 45.09 8.20
CA ARG A 418 -19.97 45.69 8.85
C ARG A 418 -19.08 44.69 9.58
N LYS A 419 -19.71 43.73 10.26
CA LYS A 419 -19.08 42.94 11.33
C LYS A 419 -18.80 41.49 10.94
N TRP A 420 -19.34 40.99 9.82
CA TRP A 420 -19.16 39.59 9.39
C TRP A 420 -18.14 39.42 8.27
N ASP A 421 -17.18 38.51 8.43
CA ASP A 421 -16.27 38.08 7.37
C ASP A 421 -16.91 36.97 6.54
N TYR A 422 -17.46 37.31 5.38
CA TYR A 422 -18.08 36.31 4.50
C TYR A 422 -17.06 35.35 3.87
N GLU A 423 -15.77 35.68 3.83
CA GLU A 423 -14.73 34.81 3.24
C GLU A 423 -14.34 33.67 4.19
N ARG A 424 -14.34 33.95 5.49
CA ARG A 424 -14.02 32.97 6.55
C ARG A 424 -15.26 32.46 7.30
N ASP A 425 -16.43 32.93 6.89
CA ASP A 425 -17.73 32.71 7.51
C ASP A 425 -17.72 32.88 9.04
N CYS A 426 -17.22 34.02 9.52
CA CYS A 426 -17.11 34.28 10.95
C CYS A 426 -17.22 35.79 11.26
N PRO A 427 -17.52 36.20 12.51
CA PRO A 427 -17.47 37.61 12.86
C PRO A 427 -16.01 38.11 12.83
N PHE A 428 -15.78 39.33 12.34
CA PHE A 428 -14.49 40.00 12.48
C PHE A 428 -14.11 40.15 13.96
N PRO A 429 -12.80 40.21 14.29
CA PRO A 429 -12.34 40.47 15.66
C PRO A 429 -12.95 41.75 16.27
N GLU A 430 -12.95 41.83 17.61
CA GLU A 430 -13.35 43.08 18.27
C GLU A 430 -12.47 44.25 17.82
N GLY A 431 -13.10 45.38 17.51
CA GLY A 431 -12.41 46.55 16.96
C GLY A 431 -12.13 46.50 15.45
N VAL A 432 -12.51 45.42 14.74
CA VAL A 432 -12.35 45.28 13.28
C VAL A 432 -13.71 45.29 12.57
N GLU A 433 -13.89 46.17 11.60
CA GLU A 433 -15.13 46.30 10.81
C GLU A 433 -14.85 46.71 9.37
N ARG A 434 -15.77 46.44 8.45
CA ARG A 434 -15.78 47.11 7.14
C ARG A 434 -15.96 48.61 7.34
N LYS A 435 -15.11 49.40 6.69
CA LYS A 435 -15.07 50.85 6.79
C LYS A 435 -16.42 51.41 6.40
N THR A 436 -17.04 52.08 7.36
CA THR A 436 -18.37 52.62 7.25
C THR A 436 -18.43 53.94 7.99
N ASP A 437 -18.86 55.00 7.30
CA ASP A 437 -19.24 56.28 7.88
C ASP A 437 -20.74 56.52 7.65
N ASP A 438 -21.26 57.72 7.94
CA ASP A 438 -22.68 58.03 7.78
C ASP A 438 -23.14 58.09 6.31
N THR A 439 -22.18 58.26 5.40
CA THR A 439 -22.39 58.51 3.97
C THR A 439 -21.91 57.38 3.07
N GLN A 440 -21.00 56.53 3.53
CA GLN A 440 -20.34 55.52 2.71
C GLN A 440 -20.04 54.24 3.49
N MET A 441 -20.17 53.10 2.81
CA MET A 441 -19.62 51.82 3.21
C MET A 441 -18.71 51.30 2.10
N THR A 442 -17.53 50.78 2.45
CA THR A 442 -16.58 50.20 1.46
C THR A 442 -16.28 48.74 1.78
N GLU A 443 -15.67 48.03 0.82
CA GLU A 443 -15.17 46.66 1.05
C GLU A 443 -13.91 46.63 1.94
N GLU A 444 -13.26 47.78 2.15
CA GLU A 444 -12.06 47.91 2.99
C GLU A 444 -12.40 47.52 4.44
N VAL A 445 -11.64 46.58 5.02
CA VAL A 445 -11.76 46.21 6.44
C VAL A 445 -10.71 46.99 7.22
N VAL A 446 -11.10 47.66 8.31
CA VAL A 446 -10.24 48.55 9.10
C VAL A 446 -10.37 48.30 10.60
N TRP A 447 -9.36 48.73 11.36
CA TRP A 447 -9.45 48.88 12.80
C TRP A 447 -10.24 50.15 13.15
N VAL A 448 -11.37 50.03 13.84
CA VAL A 448 -12.28 51.17 14.14
C VAL A 448 -11.57 52.28 14.92
N GLY A 449 -10.66 51.93 15.84
CA GLY A 449 -9.96 52.91 16.68
C GLY A 449 -8.86 53.70 15.97
N SER A 450 -8.22 53.13 14.94
CA SER A 450 -7.09 53.74 14.24
C SER A 450 -7.37 54.11 12.77
N GLY A 451 -8.44 53.58 12.18
CA GLY A 451 -8.75 53.69 10.76
C GLY A 451 -7.78 52.96 9.83
N GLN A 452 -6.79 52.25 10.36
CA GLN A 452 -5.79 51.55 9.55
C GLN A 452 -6.37 50.28 8.92
N PRO A 453 -5.95 49.91 7.69
CA PRO A 453 -6.35 48.67 7.05
C PRO A 453 -6.04 47.46 7.94
N TYR A 454 -7.04 46.59 8.10
CA TYR A 454 -6.88 45.31 8.76
C TYR A 454 -6.29 44.31 7.77
N VAL A 455 -4.99 44.06 7.87
CA VAL A 455 -4.31 43.01 7.10
C VAL A 455 -4.48 41.69 7.85
N ARG A 456 -5.13 40.73 7.19
CA ARG A 456 -5.32 39.38 7.73
C ARG A 456 -3.95 38.70 7.87
N LYS A 457 -3.66 38.11 9.03
CA LYS A 457 -2.59 37.11 9.12
C LYS A 457 -3.10 35.84 8.41
N VAL A 458 -2.32 35.38 7.43
CA VAL A 458 -2.59 34.17 6.63
C VAL A 458 -2.75 32.99 7.57
#